data_AF-A0A833L3L9-F1
#
_entry.id   AF-A0A833L3L9-F1
#
_cell.length_a   1.000
_cell.length_b   1.000
_cell.length_c   1.000
_cell.angle_alpha   90.00
_cell.angle_beta   90.00
_cell.angle_gamma   90.00
#
_symmetry.space_group_name_H-M   'P 1'
#
loop_
_entity.id
_entity.type
_entity.pdbx_description
1 polymer ?
#
loop_
_entity_poly.entity_id
_entity_poly.type
_entity_poly.pdbx_seq_one_letter_code
_entity_poly.pdbx_strand_id
1 'polypeptide(L)' 'MAERKQFLTNMTVDPELAELVRVSRRKPVTQEELHEQRVSFAFGNALEDESVTKDSVRQTSLSARLSLV' A
#
# COMPACT_ATOMS: atom_id res chain seq x y z
N MET A 1 19.12 2.08 -9.89
CA MET A 1 18.44 2.02 -8.58
C MET A 1 19.27 2.81 -7.60
N ALA A 2 18.80 3.99 -7.18
CA ALA A 2 19.53 4.85 -6.25
C ALA A 2 19.82 4.11 -4.94
N GLU A 3 21.05 4.25 -4.43
CA GLU A 3 21.47 3.63 -3.18
C GLU A 3 20.54 4.05 -2.04
N ARG A 4 19.81 3.08 -1.48
CA ARG A 4 18.87 3.29 -0.37
C ARG A 4 19.64 3.50 0.94
N LYS A 5 20.29 4.66 1.10
CA LYS A 5 20.98 5.11 2.34
C LYS A 5 20.04 5.62 3.44
N GLN A 6 18.76 5.26 3.40
CA GLN A 6 17.73 5.77 4.31
C GLN A 6 17.68 5.08 5.70
N PHE A 7 18.57 4.10 5.95
CA PHE A 7 18.54 3.28 7.18
C PHE A 7 19.78 3.44 8.07
N LEU A 8 20.68 4.40 7.79
CA LEU A 8 21.89 4.66 8.58
C LEU A 8 21.73 5.89 9.47
N THR A 9 20.62 5.99 10.19
CA THR A 9 20.39 7.07 11.16
C THR A 9 20.10 6.45 12.53
N ASN A 10 20.75 6.96 13.58
CA ASN A 10 20.34 6.73 14.97
C ASN A 10 19.03 7.49 15.24
N MET A 11 17.97 7.10 14.54
CA MET A 11 16.68 7.76 14.65
C MET A 11 16.03 7.31 15.96
N THR A 12 16.02 8.20 16.94
CA THR A 12 15.19 8.03 18.13
C THR A 12 13.74 8.02 17.67
N VAL A 13 13.04 6.90 17.89
CA VAL A 13 11.62 6.79 17.54
C VAL A 13 10.84 7.71 18.48
N ASP A 14 10.02 8.58 17.89
CA ASP A 14 9.09 9.41 18.65
C ASP A 14 8.17 8.51 19.50
N PRO A 15 8.09 8.72 20.83
CA PRO A 15 7.32 7.85 21.72
C PRO A 15 5.81 7.89 21.46
N GLU A 16 5.28 9.03 21.03
CA GLU A 16 3.87 9.17 20.66
C GLU A 16 3.59 8.38 19.38
N LEU A 17 4.48 8.50 18.38
CA LEU A 17 4.37 7.72 17.14
C LEU A 17 4.46 6.20 17.42
N ALA A 18 5.38 5.78 18.29
CA ALA A 18 5.52 4.38 18.67
C ALA A 18 4.22 3.84 19.30
N GLU A 19 3.59 4.64 20.15
CA GLU A 19 2.34 4.29 20.79
C GLU A 19 1.17 4.21 19.80
N LEU A 20 1.07 5.17 18.87
CA LEU A 20 0.07 5.14 17.80
C LEU A 20 0.22 3.90 16.90
N VAL A 21 1.45 3.52 16.55
CA VAL A 21 1.74 2.29 15.79
C VAL A 21 1.35 1.05 16.61
N ARG A 22 1.65 1.03 17.90
CA ARG A 22 1.30 -0.08 18.79
C ARG A 22 -0.22 -0.26 18.90
N VAL A 23 -0.97 0.83 19.04
CA VAL A 23 -2.43 0.83 19.13
C VAL A 23 -3.07 0.43 17.80
N SER A 24 -2.62 1.00 16.68
CA SER A 24 -3.18 0.70 15.35
C SER A 24 -3.03 -0.76 14.94
N ARG A 25 -1.96 -1.44 15.35
CA ARG A 25 -1.75 -2.89 15.12
C ARG A 25 -2.84 -3.80 15.71
N ARG A 26 -3.58 -3.30 16.70
CA ARG A 26 -4.67 -4.07 17.34
C ARG A 26 -6.01 -3.89 16.62
N LYS A 27 -6.11 -2.95 15.68
CA LYS A 27 -7.32 -2.73 14.91
C LYS A 27 -7.45 -3.87 13.89
N PRO A 28 -8.50 -4.70 13.95
CA PRO A 28 -8.74 -5.70 12.91
C PRO A 28 -9.03 -4.97 11.60
N VAL A 29 -8.56 -5.55 10.49
CA VAL A 29 -8.82 -5.03 9.14
C VAL A 29 -9.57 -6.11 8.37
N THR A 30 -10.69 -5.76 7.75
CA THR A 30 -11.48 -6.71 6.96
C THR A 30 -10.85 -6.97 5.59
N GLN A 31 -11.29 -8.02 4.89
CA GLN A 31 -10.78 -8.30 3.55
C GLN A 31 -11.21 -7.23 2.54
N GLU A 32 -12.38 -6.63 2.74
CA GLU A 32 -12.91 -5.52 1.94
C GLU A 32 -12.04 -4.27 2.14
N GLU A 33 -11.68 -3.93 3.38
CA GLU A 33 -10.78 -2.82 3.69
C GLU A 33 -9.40 -3.03 3.08
N LEU A 34 -8.82 -4.23 3.22
CA LEU A 34 -7.54 -4.57 2.60
C LEU A 34 -7.61 -4.52 1.08
N HIS A 35 -8.71 -4.96 0.48
CA HIS A 35 -8.92 -4.91 -0.96
C HIS A 35 -8.95 -3.47 -1.46
N GLU A 36 -9.76 -2.60 -0.84
CA GLU A 36 -9.85 -1.20 -1.24
C GLU A 36 -8.53 -0.43 -1.00
N GLN A 37 -7.76 -0.81 0.04
CA GLN A 37 -6.41 -0.26 0.24
C GLN A 37 -5.47 -0.65 -0.91
N ARG A 38 -5.49 -1.91 -1.37
CA ARG A 38 -4.70 -2.36 -2.53
C ARG A 38 -5.10 -1.63 -3.81
N VAL A 39 -6.40 -1.44 -4.02
CA VAL A 39 -6.93 -0.67 -5.17
C VAL A 39 -6.41 0.77 -5.12
N SER A 40 -6.52 1.42 -3.96
CA SER A 40 -6.06 2.80 -3.80
C SER A 40 -4.54 2.93 -3.97
N PHE A 41 -3.77 1.96 -3.49
CA PHE A 41 -2.32 1.93 -3.68
C PHE A 41 -1.95 1.78 -5.16
N ALA A 42 -2.55 0.83 -5.87
CA ALA A 42 -2.27 0.61 -7.29
C ALA A 42 -2.67 1.81 -8.16
N PHE A 43 -3.84 2.41 -7.91
CA PHE A 43 -4.27 3.62 -8.60
C PHE A 43 -3.35 4.82 -8.30
N GLY A 44 -2.99 5.05 -7.04
CA GLY A 44 -2.08 6.14 -6.66
C GLY A 44 -0.65 6.00 -7.20
N ASN A 45 -0.28 4.82 -7.70
CA ASN A 45 1.00 4.55 -8.36
C ASN A 45 0.87 4.35 -9.88
N ALA A 46 -0.32 4.54 -10.46
CA ALA A 46 -0.47 4.58 -11.91
C ALA A 46 0.17 5.89 -12.39
N LEU A 47 1.28 5.79 -13.14
CA LEU A 47 2.17 6.89 -13.56
C LEU A 47 1.48 7.92 -14.48
N GLU A 48 0.51 8.68 -13.95
CA GLU A 48 -0.32 9.65 -14.68
C GLU A 48 -0.98 9.10 -15.96
N ASP A 49 -1.16 7.78 -16.02
CA ASP A 49 -1.84 7.13 -17.13
C ASP A 49 -3.34 7.43 -17.05
N GLU A 50 -3.81 8.30 -17.95
CA GLU A 50 -5.23 8.71 -18.02
C GLU A 50 -6.18 7.53 -18.29
N SER A 51 -5.69 6.41 -18.81
CA SER A 51 -6.49 5.21 -19.06
C SER A 51 -6.71 4.36 -17.80
N VAL A 52 -5.90 4.57 -16.75
CA VAL A 52 -6.02 3.82 -15.48
C VAL A 52 -6.91 4.59 -14.53
N THR A 53 -8.15 4.12 -14.38
CA THR A 53 -9.09 4.66 -13.39
C THR A 53 -9.13 3.79 -12.14
N LYS A 54 -9.50 4.38 -10.99
CA LYS A 54 -9.67 3.62 -9.74
C LYS A 54 -10.65 2.45 -9.89
N ASP A 55 -11.69 2.62 -10.69
CA ASP A 55 -12.67 1.56 -10.98
C ASP A 55 -12.08 0.46 -11.86
N SER A 56 -11.27 0.80 -12.86
CA SER A 56 -10.56 -0.21 -13.67
C SER A 56 -9.59 -1.05 -12.83
N VAL A 57 -8.91 -0.43 -11.86
CA VAL A 57 -8.05 -1.11 -10.90
C VAL A 57 -8.86 -2.02 -9.98
N ARG A 58 -10.02 -1.55 -9.49
CA ARG A 58 -10.92 -2.37 -8.66
C ARG A 58 -11.34 -3.64 -9.39
N GLN A 59 -11.81 -3.53 -10.63
CA GLN A 59 -12.24 -4.67 -11.45
C GLN A 59 -11.08 -5.65 -11.73
N THR A 60 -9.91 -5.11 -12.09
CA THR A 60 -8.73 -5.93 -12.43
C THR A 60 -8.14 -6.62 -11.18
N SER A 61 -8.20 -5.98 -10.01
CA SER A 61 -7.67 -6.54 -8.75
C SER A 61 -8.42 -7.78 -8.25
N LEU A 62 -9.61 -8.05 -8.77
CA LEU A 62 -10.39 -9.28 -8.54
C LEU A 62 -10.03 -10.40 -9.54
N SER A 63 -9.30 -10.05 -10.60
CA SER A 63 -9.12 -10.86 -11.80
C SER A 63 -7.64 -11.14 -12.03
N ALA A 64 -7.02 -11.93 -11.16
CA ALA A 64 -5.65 -12.39 -11.38
C ALA A 64 -5.65 -13.53 -12.42
N ARG A 65 -5.48 -13.21 -13.72
CA ARG A 65 -5.07 -14.22 -14.69
C ARG A 65 -3.56 -14.40 -14.61
N LEU A 66 -3.11 -15.45 -13.93
CA LEU A 66 -1.77 -15.99 -14.11
C LEU A 66 -1.72 -16.69 -15.47
N SER A 67 -1.23 -16.02 -16.51
CA SER A 67 -0.73 -16.74 -17.69
C SER A 67 0.66 -17.26 -17.34
N LEU A 68 0.75 -18.55 -16.99
CA LEU A 68 2.03 -19.26 -17.03
C LEU A 68 2.48 -19.32 -18.49
N VAL A 69 3.60 -18.66 -18.80
CA VAL A 69 4.39 -18.86 -20.02
C VAL A 69 5.72 -19.45 -19.60
#